data_AF-A0A391PUG2-F1
#
_entry.id   AF-A0A391PUG2-F1
#
_cell.length_a   1.000
_cell.length_b   1.000
_cell.length_c   1.000
_cell.angle_alpha   90.00
_cell.angle_beta   90.00
_cell.angle_gamma   90.00
#
_symmetry.space_group_name_H-M   'P 1'
#
loop_
_entity.id
_entity.type
_entity.pdbx_description
1 polymer ?
#
loop_
_entity_poly.entity_id
_entity_poly.type
_entity_poly.pdbx_seq_one_letter_code
_entity_poly.pdbx_strand_id
1 'polypeptide(L)'
;MVTVKGDSRERLIAVATELFGAQGYHQTGTEEIVRRSGVTRGSLYHHFADKEALFEEVFDRADQVVSARVRAAAAAAAERGEDSWSVFLAGWDAVLDTAVDAPLQRIRVVDAPAVLGWQKWQERNARYTLANIEAGLVSLLEQGVLAPQPISPLAVLLMGLSNQAVAAIAGASDPVRARRDIGAAVRRLLDGLRT
;
A
#
# COMPACT_ATOMS: atom_id res chain seq x y z
N MET A 1 2.10 -22.85 15.64
CA MET A 1 3.21 -22.77 14.66
C MET A 1 2.67 -23.31 13.34
N VAL A 2 2.24 -22.44 12.42
CA VAL A 2 1.69 -22.87 11.12
C VAL A 2 2.86 -22.94 10.15
N THR A 3 3.28 -24.14 9.79
CA THR A 3 4.33 -24.35 8.78
C THR A 3 3.74 -24.05 7.41
N VAL A 4 4.00 -22.84 6.89
CA VAL A 4 3.64 -22.49 5.52
C VAL A 4 4.43 -23.40 4.58
N LYS A 5 3.73 -24.33 3.92
CA LYS A 5 4.27 -25.25 2.91
C LYS A 5 4.42 -24.50 1.58
N GLY A 6 5.25 -23.47 1.58
CA GLY A 6 5.57 -22.63 0.41
C GLY A 6 6.97 -22.89 -0.12
N ASP A 7 7.21 -22.55 -1.38
CA ASP A 7 8.54 -22.48 -1.98
C ASP A 7 9.50 -21.68 -1.08
N SER A 8 10.79 -22.02 -1.08
CA SER A 8 11.81 -21.38 -0.23
C SER A 8 11.85 -19.86 -0.44
N ARG A 9 11.58 -19.39 -1.67
CA ARG A 9 11.38 -17.97 -1.99
C ARG A 9 10.23 -17.34 -1.19
N GLU A 10 9.05 -17.95 -1.17
CA GLU A 10 7.88 -17.42 -0.44
C GLU A 10 8.10 -17.41 1.06
N ARG A 11 8.76 -18.44 1.62
CA ARG A 11 9.09 -18.46 3.05
C ARG A 11 10.04 -17.33 3.43
N LEU A 12 11.01 -17.03 2.57
CA LEU A 12 11.93 -15.90 2.76
C LEU A 12 11.17 -14.57 2.75
N ILE A 13 10.30 -14.34 1.76
CA ILE A 13 9.51 -13.11 1.65
C ILE A 13 8.60 -12.96 2.87
N ALA A 14 7.86 -14.01 3.25
CA ALA A 14 6.94 -13.96 4.39
C ALA A 14 7.66 -13.61 5.71
N VAL A 15 8.77 -14.29 6.01
CA VAL A 15 9.56 -13.99 7.21
C VAL A 15 10.19 -12.61 7.15
N ALA A 16 10.67 -12.17 5.98
CA ALA A 16 11.21 -10.84 5.80
C ALA A 16 10.14 -9.75 5.97
N THR A 17 8.92 -9.96 5.46
CA THR A 17 7.78 -9.05 5.68
C THR A 17 7.47 -8.89 7.17
N GLU A 18 7.40 -10.00 7.92
CA GLU A 18 7.18 -9.95 9.36
C GLU A 18 8.29 -9.18 10.09
N LEU A 19 9.55 -9.51 9.81
CA LEU A 19 10.69 -8.89 10.47
C LEU A 19 10.83 -7.42 10.10
N PHE A 20 10.83 -7.06 8.82
CA PHE A 20 10.90 -5.67 8.38
C PHE A 20 9.73 -4.84 8.93
N GLY A 21 8.50 -5.37 8.95
CA GLY A 21 7.36 -4.70 9.56
C GLY A 21 7.52 -4.49 11.08
N ALA A 22 8.08 -5.46 11.80
CA ALA A 22 8.20 -5.41 13.26
C ALA A 22 9.40 -4.57 13.76
N GLN A 23 10.57 -4.70 13.13
CA GLN A 23 11.83 -4.10 13.61
C GLN A 23 12.48 -3.12 12.61
N GLY A 24 11.99 -3.07 11.37
CA GLY A 24 12.51 -2.21 10.31
C GLY A 24 13.61 -2.87 9.49
N TYR A 25 13.84 -2.32 8.30
CA TYR A 25 14.83 -2.83 7.35
C TYR A 25 16.22 -2.88 7.98
N HIS A 26 16.74 -1.76 8.49
CA HIS A 26 18.12 -1.67 8.97
C HIS A 26 18.43 -2.61 10.15
N GLN A 27 17.47 -2.81 11.06
CA GLN A 27 17.66 -3.67 12.24
C GLN A 27 17.54 -5.17 11.92
N THR A 28 17.03 -5.53 10.73
CA THR A 28 16.83 -6.93 10.35
C THR A 28 18.04 -7.52 9.63
N GLY A 29 18.68 -8.53 10.20
CA GLY A 29 19.77 -9.27 9.54
C GLY A 29 19.29 -10.35 8.58
N THR A 30 20.03 -10.60 7.48
CA THR A 30 19.75 -11.72 6.56
C THR A 30 19.88 -13.08 7.24
N GLU A 31 20.80 -13.22 8.20
CA GLU A 31 20.98 -14.44 8.99
C GLU A 31 19.76 -14.74 9.87
N GLU A 32 19.13 -13.71 10.43
CA GLU A 32 17.89 -13.85 11.19
C GLU A 32 16.74 -14.32 10.29
N ILE A 33 16.59 -13.71 9.10
CA ILE A 33 15.59 -14.11 8.10
C ILE A 33 15.77 -15.57 7.72
N VAL A 34 17.00 -16.00 7.41
CA VAL A 34 17.34 -17.39 7.05
C VAL A 34 16.99 -18.35 8.19
N ARG A 35 17.40 -18.02 9.42
CA ARG A 35 17.12 -18.84 10.61
C ARG A 35 15.61 -18.98 10.85
N ARG A 36 14.84 -17.89 10.76
CA ARG A 36 13.39 -17.91 11.02
C ARG A 36 12.58 -18.55 9.89
N SER A 37 13.04 -18.47 8.65
CA SER A 37 12.36 -19.08 7.49
C SER A 37 12.61 -20.58 7.34
N GLY A 38 13.63 -21.11 8.02
CA GLY A 38 14.03 -22.53 7.91
C GLY A 38 14.56 -22.86 6.51
N VAL A 39 15.18 -21.89 5.84
CA VAL A 39 15.89 -22.06 4.57
C VAL A 39 17.40 -21.96 4.81
N THR A 40 18.21 -22.23 3.79
CA THR A 40 19.67 -22.08 3.88
C THR A 40 20.11 -20.70 3.38
N ARG A 41 21.30 -20.26 3.82
CA ARG A 41 21.95 -19.05 3.28
C ARG A 41 22.14 -19.15 1.76
N GLY A 42 22.51 -20.33 1.25
CA GLY A 42 22.64 -20.57 -0.20
C GLY A 42 21.32 -20.39 -0.95
N SER A 43 20.19 -20.81 -0.36
CA SER A 43 18.87 -20.60 -0.94
C SER A 43 18.46 -19.11 -0.96
N LEU A 44 18.79 -18.34 0.08
CA LEU A 44 18.58 -16.88 0.07
C LEU A 44 19.28 -16.24 -1.13
N TYR A 45 20.58 -16.46 -1.27
CA TYR A 45 21.38 -15.85 -2.34
C TYR A 45 21.12 -16.44 -3.73
N HIS A 46 20.47 -17.60 -3.80
CA HIS A 46 19.94 -18.13 -5.05
C HIS A 46 18.71 -17.34 -5.54
N HIS A 47 17.85 -16.88 -4.62
CA HIS A 47 16.62 -16.16 -4.97
C HIS A 47 16.82 -14.64 -5.03
N PHE A 48 17.70 -14.08 -4.19
CA PHE A 48 17.87 -12.64 -4.04
C PHE A 48 19.35 -12.29 -4.08
N ALA A 49 19.73 -11.37 -4.97
CA ALA A 49 21.12 -10.93 -5.11
C ALA A 49 21.65 -10.32 -3.79
N ASP A 50 20.81 -9.57 -3.11
CA ASP A 50 21.10 -8.93 -1.84
C ASP A 50 19.82 -8.74 -1.00
N LYS A 51 19.95 -8.03 0.12
CA LYS A 51 18.85 -7.73 1.03
C LYS A 51 17.88 -6.69 0.45
N GLU A 52 18.35 -5.78 -0.40
CA GLU A 52 17.50 -4.80 -1.10
C GLU A 52 16.56 -5.52 -2.07
N ALA A 53 17.07 -6.48 -2.86
CA ALA A 53 16.27 -7.30 -3.76
C ALA A 53 15.18 -8.10 -3.02
N LEU A 54 15.46 -8.61 -1.82
CA LEU A 54 14.44 -9.22 -0.96
C LEU A 54 13.42 -8.18 -0.46
N PHE A 55 13.88 -6.98 -0.09
CA PHE A 55 12.98 -5.92 0.38
C PHE A 55 12.09 -5.37 -0.72
N GLU A 56 12.56 -5.29 -1.96
CA GLU A 56 11.76 -4.94 -3.13
C GLU A 56 10.52 -5.84 -3.27
N GLU A 57 10.68 -7.15 -3.04
CA GLU A 57 9.58 -8.12 -3.07
C GLU A 57 8.67 -8.02 -1.84
N VAL A 58 9.23 -7.70 -0.68
CA VAL A 58 8.44 -7.40 0.52
C VAL A 58 7.59 -6.14 0.31
N PHE A 59 8.14 -5.11 -0.32
CA PHE A 59 7.41 -3.89 -0.66
C PHE A 59 6.26 -4.21 -1.61
N ASP A 60 6.52 -4.95 -2.69
CA ASP A 60 5.48 -5.35 -3.65
C ASP A 60 4.37 -6.16 -2.96
N ARG A 61 4.73 -7.07 -2.05
CA ARG A 61 3.76 -7.83 -1.25
C ARG A 61 2.92 -6.93 -0.34
N ALA A 62 3.55 -5.97 0.31
CA ALA A 62 2.85 -4.99 1.14
C ALA A 62 1.87 -4.15 0.28
N ASP A 63 2.29 -3.73 -0.91
CA ASP A 63 1.46 -2.94 -1.81
C ASP A 63 0.28 -3.74 -2.38
N GLN A 64 0.49 -5.03 -2.68
CA GLN A 64 -0.59 -5.96 -3.04
C GLN A 64 -1.62 -6.13 -1.92
N VAL A 65 -1.18 -6.19 -0.65
CA VAL A 65 -2.09 -6.23 0.51
C VAL A 65 -2.94 -4.95 0.58
N VAL A 66 -2.32 -3.78 0.41
CA VAL A 66 -3.05 -2.50 0.38
C VAL A 66 -4.05 -2.48 -0.78
N SER A 67 -3.63 -2.86 -1.97
CA SER A 67 -4.51 -2.94 -3.15
C SER A 67 -5.69 -3.89 -2.93
N ALA A 68 -5.46 -5.05 -2.29
CA ALA A 68 -6.52 -5.97 -1.93
C ALA A 68 -7.50 -5.36 -0.91
N ARG A 69 -7.03 -4.63 0.10
CA ARG A 69 -7.88 -3.93 1.07
C ARG A 69 -8.75 -2.86 0.40
N VAL A 70 -8.18 -2.06 -0.49
CA VAL A 70 -8.90 -1.04 -1.27
C VAL A 70 -10.02 -1.68 -2.09
N ARG A 71 -9.70 -2.73 -2.86
CA ARG A 71 -10.70 -3.42 -3.68
C ARG A 71 -11.78 -4.11 -2.84
N ALA A 72 -11.41 -4.69 -1.70
CA ALA A 72 -12.37 -5.33 -0.79
C ALA A 72 -13.31 -4.30 -0.15
N ALA A 73 -12.82 -3.13 0.24
CA ALA A 73 -13.65 -2.06 0.79
C ALA A 73 -14.65 -1.51 -0.24
N ALA A 74 -14.20 -1.28 -1.47
CA ALA A 74 -15.06 -0.88 -2.58
C ALA A 74 -16.13 -1.95 -2.90
N ALA A 75 -15.73 -3.22 -2.98
CA ALA A 75 -16.66 -4.33 -3.22
C ALA A 75 -17.71 -4.44 -2.11
N ALA A 76 -17.29 -4.36 -0.84
CA ALA A 76 -18.21 -4.41 0.29
C ALA A 76 -19.20 -3.23 0.32
N ALA A 77 -18.77 -2.03 -0.10
CA ALA A 77 -19.67 -0.88 -0.24
C ALA A 77 -20.71 -1.11 -1.36
N ALA A 78 -20.27 -1.64 -2.50
CA ALA A 78 -21.16 -1.97 -3.62
C ALA A 78 -22.17 -3.07 -3.24
N GLU A 79 -21.75 -4.10 -2.51
CA GLU A 79 -22.62 -5.18 -2.00
C GLU A 79 -23.69 -4.66 -1.03
N ARG A 80 -23.41 -3.58 -0.30
CA ARG A 80 -24.39 -2.88 0.55
C ARG A 80 -25.36 -1.98 -0.24
N GLY A 81 -25.19 -1.87 -1.55
CA GLY A 81 -26.00 -1.00 -2.40
C GLY A 81 -25.69 0.49 -2.25
N GLU A 82 -24.48 0.84 -1.80
CA GLU A 82 -24.04 2.23 -1.74
C GLU A 82 -23.85 2.81 -3.16
N ASP A 83 -24.01 4.13 -3.30
CA ASP A 83 -23.79 4.81 -4.57
C ASP A 83 -22.30 4.78 -4.99
N SER A 84 -22.03 4.98 -6.29
CA SER A 84 -20.68 4.89 -6.85
C SER A 84 -19.68 5.87 -6.21
N TRP A 85 -20.14 7.02 -5.72
CA TRP A 85 -19.29 7.97 -5.00
C TRP A 85 -18.86 7.40 -3.65
N SER A 86 -19.80 6.84 -2.90
CA SER A 86 -19.56 6.18 -1.61
C SER A 86 -18.64 4.96 -1.78
N VAL A 87 -18.82 4.17 -2.85
CA VAL A 87 -17.91 3.07 -3.22
C VAL A 87 -16.48 3.57 -3.49
N PHE A 88 -16.33 4.66 -4.24
CA PHE A 88 -15.02 5.28 -4.48
C PHE A 88 -14.37 5.76 -3.18
N LEU A 89 -15.13 6.43 -2.31
CA LEU A 89 -14.64 6.91 -1.03
C LEU A 89 -14.29 5.77 -0.05
N ALA A 90 -14.96 4.62 -0.13
CA ALA A 90 -14.59 3.44 0.66
C ALA A 90 -13.18 2.94 0.31
N GLY A 91 -12.78 3.01 -0.96
CA GLY A 91 -11.41 2.73 -1.38
C GLY A 91 -10.38 3.72 -0.79
N TRP A 92 -10.74 5.01 -0.73
CA TRP A 92 -9.92 6.04 -0.11
C TRP A 92 -9.76 5.84 1.40
N ASP A 93 -10.85 5.55 2.09
CA ASP A 93 -10.79 5.28 3.53
C ASP A 93 -9.92 4.06 3.81
N ALA A 94 -10.04 3.00 3.01
CA ALA A 94 -9.22 1.79 3.15
C ALA A 94 -7.73 2.04 2.97
N VAL A 95 -7.30 2.90 2.03
CA VAL A 95 -5.87 3.23 1.89
C VAL A 95 -5.36 4.09 3.05
N LEU A 96 -6.16 5.06 3.51
CA LEU A 96 -5.78 5.91 4.64
C LEU A 96 -5.69 5.13 5.95
N ASP A 97 -6.54 4.11 6.15
CA ASP A 97 -6.49 3.22 7.31
C ASP A 97 -5.18 2.40 7.37
N THR A 98 -4.49 2.20 6.24
CA THR A 98 -3.18 1.54 6.25
C THR A 98 -2.08 2.38 6.87
N ALA A 99 -2.27 3.69 6.98
CA ALA A 99 -1.29 4.59 7.60
C ALA A 99 -1.15 4.38 9.12
N VAL A 100 -2.14 3.75 9.76
CA VAL A 100 -2.09 3.40 11.20
C VAL A 100 -1.76 1.92 11.44
N ASP A 101 -1.60 1.12 10.38
CA ASP A 101 -1.12 -0.26 10.45
C ASP A 101 0.41 -0.25 10.54
N ALA A 102 0.95 -0.33 11.75
CA ALA A 102 2.38 -0.11 12.02
C ALA A 102 3.34 -0.94 11.15
N PRO A 103 3.12 -2.26 10.93
CA PRO A 103 3.92 -3.05 10.00
C PRO A 103 3.91 -2.52 8.55
N LEU A 104 2.72 -2.22 7.99
CA LEU A 104 2.61 -1.71 6.62
C LEU A 104 3.19 -0.30 6.49
N GLN A 105 2.94 0.56 7.49
CA GLN A 105 3.45 1.91 7.57
C GLN A 105 4.98 1.92 7.57
N ARG A 106 5.60 1.07 8.39
CA ARG A 106 7.06 0.96 8.43
C ARG A 106 7.65 0.54 7.09
N ILE A 107 7.11 -0.50 6.45
CA ILE A 107 7.62 -0.99 5.17
C ILE A 107 7.41 0.05 4.06
N ARG A 108 6.18 0.54 3.86
CA ARG A 108 5.82 1.34 2.67
C ARG A 108 6.20 2.81 2.77
N VAL A 109 6.16 3.38 3.98
CA VAL A 109 6.29 4.83 4.20
C VAL A 109 7.65 5.21 4.77
N VAL A 110 8.17 4.41 5.71
CA VAL A 110 9.43 4.73 6.41
C VAL A 110 10.63 4.13 5.67
N ASP A 111 10.65 2.81 5.50
CA ASP A 111 11.81 2.10 4.99
C ASP A 111 11.92 2.21 3.46
N ALA A 112 10.82 2.08 2.71
CA ALA A 112 10.91 1.98 1.25
C ALA A 112 11.54 3.20 0.56
N PRO A 113 11.20 4.46 0.88
CA PRO A 113 11.87 5.61 0.28
C PRO A 113 13.38 5.66 0.58
N ALA A 114 13.78 5.24 1.79
CA ALA A 114 15.18 5.24 2.24
C ALA A 114 16.00 4.10 1.60
N VAL A 115 15.40 2.92 1.43
CA VAL A 115 16.06 1.72 0.89
C VAL A 115 16.10 1.73 -0.64
N LEU A 116 14.98 2.06 -1.29
CA LEU A 116 14.85 1.97 -2.75
C LEU A 116 15.33 3.23 -3.48
N GLY A 117 15.40 4.36 -2.77
CA GLY A 117 15.54 5.68 -3.36
C GLY A 117 14.26 6.13 -4.07
N TRP A 118 14.22 7.43 -4.39
CA TRP A 118 13.00 8.09 -4.88
C TRP A 118 12.41 7.46 -6.16
N GLN A 119 13.25 7.21 -7.17
CA GLN A 119 12.78 6.77 -8.48
C GLN A 119 12.19 5.35 -8.44
N LYS A 120 12.93 4.37 -7.89
CA LYS A 120 12.43 2.99 -7.77
C LYS A 120 11.18 2.91 -6.90
N TRP A 121 11.15 3.65 -5.78
CA TRP A 121 9.98 3.70 -4.91
C TRP A 121 8.75 4.24 -5.64
N GLN A 122 8.87 5.36 -6.37
CA GLN A 122 7.77 5.93 -7.14
C GLN A 122 7.24 4.97 -8.22
N GLU A 123 8.14 4.36 -9.00
CA GLU A 123 7.77 3.41 -10.06
C GLU A 123 7.02 2.19 -9.50
N ARG A 124 7.51 1.62 -8.40
CA ARG A 124 6.87 0.46 -7.75
C ARG A 124 5.54 0.84 -7.10
N ASN A 125 5.48 1.94 -6.35
CA ASN A 125 4.25 2.43 -5.70
C ASN A 125 3.13 2.75 -6.71
N ALA A 126 3.50 3.26 -7.89
CA ALA A 126 2.55 3.60 -8.94
C ALA A 126 1.83 2.36 -9.51
N ARG A 127 2.47 1.19 -9.54
CA ARG A 127 1.99 -0.01 -10.24
C ARG A 127 0.58 -0.42 -9.82
N TYR A 128 0.30 -0.52 -8.52
CA TYR A 128 -1.03 -0.90 -8.03
C TYR A 128 -1.90 0.31 -7.69
N THR A 129 -1.28 1.40 -7.22
CA THR A 129 -2.01 2.59 -6.79
C THR A 129 -2.73 3.28 -7.95
N LEU A 130 -2.07 3.47 -9.10
CA LEU A 130 -2.70 4.10 -10.27
C LEU A 130 -3.86 3.25 -10.79
N ALA A 131 -3.66 1.94 -10.95
CA ALA A 131 -4.69 1.05 -11.46
C ALA A 131 -5.98 1.08 -10.60
N ASN A 132 -5.85 1.16 -9.27
CA ASN A 132 -7.00 1.26 -8.38
C ASN A 132 -7.72 2.61 -8.51
N ILE A 133 -6.98 3.71 -8.61
CA ILE A 133 -7.57 5.05 -8.75
C ILE A 133 -8.25 5.18 -10.11
N GLU A 134 -7.59 4.77 -11.20
CA GLU A 134 -8.15 4.82 -12.55
C GLU A 134 -9.43 3.99 -12.66
N ALA A 135 -9.46 2.77 -12.11
CA ALA A 135 -10.66 1.95 -12.09
C ALA A 135 -11.84 2.64 -11.39
N GLY A 136 -11.59 3.28 -10.24
CA GLY A 136 -12.60 4.06 -9.52
C GLY A 136 -13.10 5.26 -10.33
N LEU A 137 -12.18 6.04 -10.91
CA LEU A 137 -12.52 7.22 -11.71
C LEU A 137 -13.31 6.88 -12.99
N VAL A 138 -12.92 5.79 -13.68
CA VAL A 138 -13.66 5.29 -14.85
C VAL A 138 -15.09 4.92 -14.48
N SER A 139 -15.27 4.19 -13.37
CA SER A 139 -16.61 3.83 -12.88
C SER A 139 -17.46 5.07 -12.58
N LEU A 140 -16.89 6.09 -11.94
CA LEU A 140 -17.61 7.34 -11.67
C LEU A 140 -18.00 8.10 -12.95
N LEU A 141 -17.14 8.08 -13.97
CA LEU A 141 -17.41 8.71 -15.27
C LEU A 141 -18.54 7.98 -16.01
N GLU A 142 -18.51 6.64 -16.04
CA GLU A 142 -19.56 5.81 -16.67
C GLU A 142 -20.94 6.01 -16.03
N GLN A 143 -20.98 6.26 -14.72
CA GLN A 143 -22.21 6.51 -13.96
C GLN A 143 -22.63 7.99 -13.96
N GLY A 144 -21.89 8.87 -14.66
CA GLY A 144 -22.20 10.31 -14.74
C GLY A 144 -21.99 11.10 -13.44
N VAL A 145 -21.32 10.51 -12.44
CA VAL A 145 -20.98 11.14 -11.16
C VAL A 145 -19.76 12.07 -11.30
N LEU A 146 -18.86 11.73 -12.23
CA LEU A 146 -17.68 12.52 -12.56
C LEU A 146 -17.88 13.18 -13.93
N ALA A 147 -17.58 14.48 -14.03
CA ALA A 147 -17.62 15.19 -15.31
C ALA A 147 -16.56 14.60 -16.28
N PRO A 148 -16.82 14.57 -17.60
CA PRO A 148 -15.84 14.11 -18.58
C PRO A 148 -14.53 14.89 -18.49
N GLN A 149 -13.42 14.19 -18.22
CA GLN A 149 -12.09 14.77 -18.08
C GLN A 149 -10.98 13.72 -18.28
N PRO A 150 -9.71 14.13 -18.48
CA PRO A 150 -8.59 13.19 -18.61
C PRO A 150 -8.36 12.36 -17.34
N ILE A 151 -8.65 11.06 -17.39
CA ILE A 151 -8.57 10.16 -16.23
C ILE A 151 -7.13 9.94 -15.76
N SER A 152 -6.19 9.67 -16.67
CA SER A 152 -4.81 9.34 -16.27
C SER A 152 -4.10 10.51 -15.56
N PRO A 153 -4.16 11.77 -16.06
CA PRO A 153 -3.63 12.91 -15.31
C PRO A 153 -4.30 13.10 -13.94
N LEU A 154 -5.62 12.92 -13.84
CA LEU A 154 -6.33 13.00 -12.57
C LEU A 154 -5.87 11.90 -11.59
N ALA A 155 -5.67 10.67 -12.08
CA ALA A 155 -5.18 9.56 -11.27
C ALA A 155 -3.78 9.81 -10.71
N VAL A 156 -2.89 10.42 -11.49
CA VAL A 156 -1.54 10.83 -11.03
C VAL A 156 -1.63 11.87 -9.92
N LEU A 157 -2.49 12.88 -10.06
CA LEU A 157 -2.70 13.90 -9.03
C LEU A 157 -3.27 13.29 -7.75
N LEU A 158 -4.26 12.39 -7.88
CA LEU A 158 -4.87 11.69 -6.76
C LEU A 158 -3.90 10.70 -6.09
N MET A 159 -3.01 10.06 -6.84
CA MET A 159 -1.93 9.26 -6.25
C MET A 159 -1.01 10.15 -5.39
N GLY A 160 -0.68 11.35 -5.87
CA GLY A 160 0.07 12.34 -5.09
C GLY A 160 -0.64 12.71 -3.79
N LEU A 161 -1.94 13.01 -3.85
CA LEU A 161 -2.78 13.26 -2.67
C LEU A 161 -2.77 12.09 -1.69
N SER A 162 -2.94 10.86 -2.19
CA SER A 162 -2.93 9.64 -1.39
C SER A 162 -1.60 9.42 -0.67
N ASN A 163 -0.49 9.50 -1.42
CA ASN A 163 0.85 9.35 -0.86
C ASN A 163 1.13 10.38 0.24
N GLN A 164 0.79 11.65 0.02
CA GLN A 164 0.99 12.71 1.01
C GLN A 164 0.08 12.56 2.23
N ALA A 165 -1.18 12.18 2.04
CA ALA A 165 -2.10 11.93 3.14
C ALA A 165 -1.63 10.76 4.03
N VAL A 166 -1.24 9.64 3.42
CA VAL A 166 -0.70 8.47 4.14
C VAL A 166 0.58 8.83 4.90
N ALA A 167 1.52 9.54 4.26
CA ALA A 167 2.76 9.98 4.91
C ALA A 167 2.50 10.92 6.10
N ALA A 168 1.58 11.89 5.95
CA ALA A 168 1.23 12.83 7.00
C ALA A 168 0.57 12.14 8.20
N ILE A 169 -0.31 11.15 7.98
CA ILE A 169 -0.91 10.35 9.06
C ILE A 169 0.16 9.52 9.77
N ALA A 170 1.01 8.84 9.00
CA ALA A 170 2.06 7.96 9.49
C ALA A 170 3.13 8.69 10.33
N GLY A 171 3.40 9.96 10.02
CA GLY A 171 4.38 10.79 10.73
C GLY A 171 3.81 11.60 11.90
N ALA A 172 2.51 11.52 12.17
CA ALA A 172 1.87 12.29 13.23
C ALA A 172 2.18 11.75 14.63
N SER A 173 2.24 12.64 15.62
CA SER A 173 2.36 12.25 17.03
C SER A 173 1.12 11.51 17.56
N ASP A 174 -0.05 11.80 16.98
CA ASP A 174 -1.31 11.08 17.19
C ASP A 174 -1.88 10.65 15.84
N PRO A 175 -1.47 9.45 15.33
CA PRO A 175 -1.91 8.94 14.04
C PRO A 175 -3.42 8.73 13.93
N VAL A 176 -4.11 8.42 15.04
CA VAL A 176 -5.56 8.18 15.05
C VAL A 176 -6.31 9.50 14.84
N ARG A 177 -5.92 10.55 15.57
CA ARG A 177 -6.46 11.89 15.35
C ARG A 177 -6.12 12.42 13.96
N ALA A 178 -4.88 12.24 13.51
CA ALA A 178 -4.44 12.66 12.18
C ALA A 178 -5.23 11.95 11.07
N ARG A 179 -5.45 10.63 11.18
CA ARG A 179 -6.27 9.86 10.23
C ARG A 179 -7.69 10.41 10.10
N ARG A 180 -8.32 10.76 11.22
CA ARG A 180 -9.67 11.35 11.20
C ARG A 180 -9.66 12.72 10.52
N ASP A 181 -8.76 13.61 10.93
CA ASP A 181 -8.74 15.00 10.48
C ASP A 181 -8.33 15.10 9.00
N ILE A 182 -7.30 14.34 8.58
CA ILE A 182 -6.85 14.25 7.18
C ILE A 182 -7.90 13.55 6.32
N GLY A 183 -8.53 12.47 6.80
CA GLY A 183 -9.61 11.81 6.08
C GLY A 183 -10.77 12.74 5.76
N ALA A 184 -11.18 13.58 6.72
CA ALA A 184 -12.20 14.59 6.51
C ALA A 184 -11.78 15.65 5.47
N ALA A 185 -10.51 16.05 5.46
CA ALA A 185 -9.98 16.99 4.47
C ALA A 185 -9.91 16.37 3.06
N VAL A 186 -9.40 15.14 2.93
CA VAL A 186 -9.35 14.39 1.67
C VAL A 186 -10.77 14.23 1.09
N ARG A 187 -11.74 13.82 1.91
CA ARG A 187 -13.14 13.68 1.47
C ARG A 187 -13.69 14.98 0.91
N ARG A 188 -13.50 16.11 1.60
CA ARG A 188 -13.94 17.43 1.13
C ARG A 188 -13.28 17.84 -0.20
N LEU A 189 -11.98 17.55 -0.36
CA LEU A 189 -11.28 17.81 -1.62
C LEU A 189 -11.85 16.96 -2.76
N LEU A 190 -12.09 15.68 -2.51
CA LEU A 190 -12.66 14.76 -3.49
C LEU A 190 -14.10 15.15 -3.83
N ASP A 191 -14.92 15.57 -2.88
CA ASP A 191 -16.31 15.99 -3.12
C ASP A 191 -16.39 17.13 -4.16
N GLY A 192 -15.34 17.95 -4.30
CA GLY A 192 -15.22 18.98 -5.33
C GLY A 192 -15.04 18.45 -6.76
N LEU A 193 -14.83 17.15 -6.95
CA LEU A 193 -14.75 16.50 -8.27
C LEU A 193 -16.14 16.09 -8.80
N ARG A 194 -17.16 16.04 -7.92
CA ARG A 194 -18.51 15.62 -8.31
C ARG A 194 -19.16 16.66 -9.24
N THR A 195 -20.02 16.17 -10.12
CA THR A 195 -20.93 16.99 -10.93
C THR A 195 -22.04 17.64 -10.11
#